data_AF-A0AAE1Q6K1-F1
#
_entry.id   AF-A0AAE1Q6K1-F1
#
_cell.length_a   1.000
_cell.length_b   1.000
_cell.length_c   1.000
_cell.angle_alpha   90.00
_cell.angle_beta   90.00
_cell.angle_gamma   90.00
#
_symmetry.space_group_name_H-M   'P 1'
#
loop_
_entity.id
_entity.type
_entity.pdbx_description
1 polymer ?
#
loop_
_entity_poly.entity_id
_entity_poly.type
_entity_poly.pdbx_seq_one_letter_code
_entity_poly.pdbx_strand_id
1 'polypeptide(L)' 'MADQNVVLRRNRPGTKAENFYRWCDEAYEEMDSTLVVQQYIQQTIRLDHNNIDTILNAPETQDEGVWKYEHLR' A
#
# COMPACT_ATOMS: atom_id res chain seq x y z
N MET A 1 -0.97 -15.17 24.97
CA MET A 1 -0.23 -15.07 23.70
C MET A 1 -0.84 -13.88 23.00
N ALA A 2 -0.13 -12.76 22.93
CA ALA A 2 -0.71 -11.51 22.47
C ALA A 2 -1.13 -11.65 21.01
N ASP A 3 -2.41 -11.45 20.71
CA ASP A 3 -2.92 -11.26 19.35
C ASP A 3 -2.11 -10.12 18.74
N GLN A 4 -1.13 -10.45 17.90
CA GLN A 4 -0.58 -9.47 16.98
C GLN A 4 -1.76 -8.98 16.15
N ASN A 5 -2.04 -7.68 16.22
CA ASN A 5 -3.20 -7.06 15.62
C ASN A 5 -2.99 -7.01 14.09
N VAL A 6 -3.02 -8.17 13.43
CA VAL A 6 -2.75 -8.32 12.00
C VAL A 6 -3.79 -7.49 11.25
N VAL A 7 -3.32 -6.41 10.62
CA VAL A 7 -4.18 -5.51 9.85
C VAL A 7 -4.58 -6.24 8.58
N LEU A 8 -5.78 -6.82 8.58
CA LEU A 8 -6.35 -7.45 7.39
C LEU A 8 -6.79 -6.37 6.40
N ARG A 9 -5.96 -6.11 5.39
CA ARG A 9 -6.20 -5.16 4.28
C ARG A 9 -7.25 -5.67 3.27
N ARG A 10 -8.46 -6.00 3.76
CA ARG A 10 -9.61 -6.44 2.96
C ARG A 10 -10.90 -5.75 3.40
N ASN A 11 -11.74 -5.37 2.44
CA ASN A 11 -13.09 -4.91 2.74
C ASN A 11 -13.97 -6.13 3.01
N ARG A 12 -14.70 -6.15 4.13
CA ARG A 12 -15.64 -7.23 4.45
C ARG A 12 -16.97 -7.03 3.71
N PRO A 13 -17.76 -8.09 3.49
CA PRO A 13 -19.14 -7.93 3.01
C PRO A 13 -19.91 -6.91 3.86
N GLY A 14 -20.57 -5.95 3.20
CA GLY A 14 -21.28 -4.87 3.88
C GLY A 14 -20.41 -3.69 4.36
N THR A 15 -19.12 -3.63 4.00
CA THR A 15 -18.29 -2.44 4.26
C THR A 15 -18.92 -1.23 3.58
N LYS A 16 -19.23 -0.20 4.36
CA LYS A 16 -19.77 1.06 3.84
C LYS A 16 -18.74 1.73 2.93
N ALA A 17 -19.23 2.46 1.93
CA ALA A 17 -18.38 3.23 1.01
C ALA A 17 -17.40 4.16 1.75
N GLU A 18 -17.87 4.81 2.82
CA GLU A 18 -17.04 5.71 3.65
C GLU A 18 -15.85 5.00 4.33
N ASN A 19 -15.92 3.69 4.53
CA ASN A 19 -14.88 2.89 5.19
C ASN A 19 -14.10 2.02 4.21
N PHE A 20 -14.43 2.08 2.91
CA PHE A 20 -13.81 1.25 1.90
C PHE A 20 -12.35 1.68 1.73
N TYR A 21 -11.44 0.70 1.76
CA TYR A 21 -9.99 0.93 1.62
C TYR A 21 -9.33 1.80 2.70
N ARG A 22 -10.02 2.05 3.83
CA ARG A 22 -9.47 2.82 4.98
C ARG A 22 -8.71 1.95 5.97
N TRP A 23 -7.72 1.21 5.49
CA TRP A 23 -6.80 0.48 6.36
C TRP A 23 -5.72 1.42 6.89
N CYS A 24 -5.06 1.04 8.00
CA CYS A 24 -3.94 1.82 8.51
C CYS A 24 -2.78 1.75 7.54
N ASP A 25 -2.14 2.90 7.30
CA ASP A 25 -0.89 2.97 6.56
C ASP A 25 0.19 2.21 7.33
N GLU A 26 1.12 1.63 6.58
CA GLU A 26 2.25 0.86 7.07
C GLU A 26 3.51 1.35 6.36
N ALA A 27 4.65 1.35 7.05
CA ALA A 27 5.92 1.67 6.43
C ALA A 27 6.27 0.58 5.39
N TYR A 28 6.96 0.95 4.32
CA TYR A 28 7.31 0.03 3.24
C TYR A 28 8.06 -1.20 3.75
N GLU A 29 8.94 -0.99 4.73
CA GLU A 29 9.83 -1.96 5.36
C GLU A 29 9.10 -2.91 6.32
N GLU A 30 7.91 -2.52 6.78
CA GLU A 30 7.06 -3.32 7.66
C GLU A 30 6.07 -4.19 6.87
N MET A 31 5.84 -3.88 5.59
CA MET A 31 4.91 -4.62 4.73
C MET A 31 5.44 -6.03 4.41
N ASP A 32 4.88 -7.03 5.08
CA ASP A 32 5.18 -8.45 4.86
C ASP A 32 4.24 -9.07 3.80
N SER A 33 4.53 -8.81 2.52
CA SER A 33 3.75 -9.38 1.40
C SER A 33 4.54 -9.52 0.11
N THR A 34 4.24 -10.55 -0.68
CA THR A 34 4.73 -10.69 -2.06
C THR A 34 4.24 -9.58 -3.00
N LEU A 35 3.22 -8.82 -2.60
CA LEU A 35 2.67 -7.69 -3.34
C LEU A 35 3.02 -6.34 -2.68
N VAL A 36 4.09 -6.27 -1.88
CA VAL A 36 4.49 -5.07 -1.13
C VAL A 36 4.59 -3.82 -2.01
N VAL A 37 5.22 -3.92 -3.19
CA VAL A 37 5.37 -2.79 -4.13
C VAL A 37 4.02 -2.24 -4.55
N GLN A 38 3.13 -3.12 -5.02
CA GLN A 38 1.78 -2.74 -5.43
C GLN A 38 0.99 -2.12 -4.27
N GLN A 39 1.11 -2.69 -3.07
CA GLN A 39 0.43 -2.20 -1.88
C GLN A 39 0.89 -0.79 -1.50
N TYR A 40 2.19 -0.54 -1.56
CA TYR A 40 2.77 0.76 -1.24
C TYR A 40 2.38 1.85 -2.25
N ILE A 41 2.41 1.54 -3.55
CA ILE A 41 1.90 2.44 -4.61
C ILE A 41 0.42 2.79 -4.36
N GLN A 42 -0.40 1.78 -4.05
CA GLN A 42 -1.82 1.99 -3.79
C GLN A 42 -2.08 2.76 -2.48
N GLN A 43 -1.20 2.64 -1.49
CA GLN A 43 -1.27 3.41 -0.24
C GLN A 43 -0.95 4.88 -0.49
N THR A 44 0.15 5.18 -1.19
CA THR A 44 0.56 6.57 -1.50
C THR A 44 -0.47 7.30 -2.37
N ILE A 45 -1.06 6.64 -3.37
CA ILE A 45 -2.14 7.21 -4.19
C ILE A 45 -3.37 7.53 -3.34
N ARG A 46 -3.74 6.67 -2.38
CA ARG A 46 -4.91 6.91 -1.50
C ARG A 46 -4.67 8.02 -0.50
N LEU A 47 -3.42 8.18 -0.06
CA LEU A 47 -3.02 9.25 0.85
C LEU A 47 -3.18 10.61 0.17
N ASP A 48 -2.59 10.79 -1.01
CA ASP A 48 -2.79 11.98 -1.84
C ASP A 48 -2.48 11.70 -3.32
N HIS A 49 -3.52 11.53 -4.13
CA HIS A 49 -3.39 11.24 -5.56
C HIS A 49 -2.84 12.41 -6.38
N ASN A 50 -2.71 13.61 -5.82
CA ASN A 50 -2.11 14.77 -6.51
C ASN A 50 -0.61 14.90 -6.22
N ASN A 51 -0.10 14.20 -5.22
CA ASN A 51 1.31 14.22 -4.85
C ASN A 51 2.11 13.23 -5.72
N ILE A 52 2.24 13.58 -7.00
CA ILE A 52 2.89 12.75 -8.02
C ILE A 52 4.35 12.46 -7.66
N ASP A 53 5.06 13.45 -7.09
CA ASP A 53 6.45 13.28 -6.67
C ASP A 53 6.59 12.14 -5.65
N THR A 54 5.68 12.07 -4.67
CA THR A 54 5.69 10.99 -3.67
C THR A 54 5.28 9.65 -4.28
N ILE A 55 4.28 9.64 -5.17
CA ILE A 55 3.77 8.41 -5.80
C ILE A 55 4.83 7.77 -6.69
N LEU A 56 5.64 8.56 -7.41
CA LEU A 56 6.64 8.05 -8.34
C LEU A 56 8.00 7.78 -7.69
N ASN A 57 8.22 8.25 -6.46
CA ASN A 57 9.48 8.06 -5.76
C ASN A 57 9.57 6.65 -5.16
N ALA A 58 10.45 5.83 -5.75
CA ALA A 58 10.68 4.46 -5.28
C ALA A 58 11.42 4.45 -3.92
N PRO A 59 11.12 3.50 -3.02
CA PRO A 59 11.94 3.25 -1.84
C PRO A 59 13.39 2.91 -2.22
N GLU A 60 14.36 3.31 -1.40
CA GLU A 60 15.80 3.14 -1.70
C GLU A 60 16.22 1.68 -1.93
N THR A 61 15.53 0.74 -1.28
CA THR A 61 15.81 -0.70 -1.36
C THR A 61 15.14 -1.37 -2.56
N GLN A 62 14.31 -0.64 -3.30
CA GLN A 62 13.49 -1.19 -4.38
C GLN A 62 14.15 -1.01 -5.75
N ASP A 63 14.18 -2.09 -6.53
CA ASP A 63 14.66 -2.03 -7.92
C ASP A 63 13.76 -1.14 -8.78
N GLU A 64 14.38 -0.21 -9.50
CA GLU A 64 13.67 0.79 -10.33
C GLU A 64 12.91 0.13 -11.50
N GLY A 65 13.44 -0.96 -12.07
CA GLY A 65 12.79 -1.69 -13.15
C GLY A 65 11.51 -2.37 -12.68
N VAL A 66 11.56 -3.03 -11.53
CA VAL A 66 10.38 -3.61 -10.87
C VAL A 66 9.38 -2.52 -10.49
N TRP A 67 9.82 -1.39 -9.94
CA TRP A 67 8.95 -0.26 -9.58
C TRP A 67 8.15 0.25 -10.78
N LYS A 68 8.82 0.52 -11.90
CA LYS A 68 8.17 0.95 -13.15
C LYS A 68 7.21 -0.09 -13.70
N TYR A 69 7.57 -1.36 -13.63
CA TYR A 69 6.71 -2.46 -14.08
C TYR A 69 5.42 -2.53 -13.25
N GLU A 70 5.53 -2.46 -11.91
CA GLU A 70 4.38 -2.53 -11.01
C GLU A 70 3.49 -1.27 -11.09
N HIS A 71 4.03 -0.12 -11.48
CA HIS A 71 3.21 1.06 -11.81
C HIS A 71 2.37 0.87 -13.09
N LEU A 72 2.85 0.07 -14.05
CA LEU A 72 2.18 -0.14 -15.34
C LEU A 72 1.15 -1.28 -15.30
N ARG A 73 1.37 -2.27 -14.44
CA ARG A 73 0.57 -3.50 -14.31
C ARG A 73 -0.82 -3.26 -13.71
#